data_AF-A0A6P0U706-F1
#
_entry.id   AF-A0A6P0U706-F1
#
_cell.length_a   1.000
_cell.length_b   1.000
_cell.length_c   1.000
_cell.angle_alpha   90.00
_cell.angle_beta   90.00
_cell.angle_gamma   90.00
#
_symmetry.space_group_name_H-M   'P 1'
#
loop_
_entity.id
_entity.type
_entity.pdbx_description
1 polymer ?
#
loop_
_entity_poly.entity_id
_entity_poly.type
_entity_poly.pdbx_seq_one_letter_code
_entity_poly.pdbx_strand_id
1 'polypeptide(L)'
;MVISKNFTETEKIMDRILEPEVMDTWEEAEEYDSMDFLEVNQAFAESSIEIGPKKGLVLDVGTGTARIPILICQQQPEWQIIGINLSNPQIC
;
A
#
# COMPACT_ATOMS: atom_id res chain seq x y z
N MET A 1 1.83 15.86 -22.86
CA MET A 1 2.39 17.10 -22.30
C MET A 1 3.48 16.70 -21.31
N VAL A 2 4.73 16.68 -21.74
CA VAL A 2 5.88 16.38 -20.86
C VAL A 2 6.23 17.70 -20.18
N ILE A 3 6.13 17.76 -18.87
CA ILE A 3 6.56 18.93 -18.11
C ILE A 3 8.08 18.83 -18.00
N SER A 4 8.80 19.39 -18.97
CA SER A 4 10.24 19.61 -18.87
C SER A 4 10.49 20.68 -17.79
N LYS A 5 10.80 20.24 -16.57
CA LYS A 5 11.40 21.12 -15.56
C LYS A 5 12.88 21.29 -15.89
N ASN A 6 13.27 22.51 -16.23
CA ASN A 6 14.68 22.90 -16.29
C ASN A 6 15.18 23.05 -14.84
N PHE A 7 15.80 22.00 -14.32
CA PHE A 7 16.50 22.08 -13.04
C PHE A 7 17.82 22.83 -13.26
N THR A 8 18.03 23.94 -12.56
CA THR A 8 19.33 24.63 -12.50
C THR A 8 20.32 23.78 -11.71
N GLU A 9 21.60 23.75 -12.12
CA GLU A 9 22.73 22.90 -11.68
C GLU A 9 23.09 22.90 -10.16
N THR A 10 22.24 23.42 -9.28
CA THR A 10 22.52 23.51 -7.82
C THR A 10 21.45 22.90 -6.92
N GLU A 11 20.51 22.12 -7.44
CA GLU A 11 19.76 21.18 -6.60
C GLU A 11 20.49 19.84 -6.61
N LYS A 12 21.22 19.55 -5.52
CA LYS A 12 21.78 18.21 -5.29
C LYS A 12 20.60 17.23 -5.20
N ILE A 13 20.29 16.57 -6.31
CA ILE A 13 19.32 15.48 -6.33
C ILE A 13 19.85 14.42 -5.36
N MET A 14 19.10 14.16 -4.30
CA MET A 14 19.41 13.08 -3.38
C MET A 14 19.17 11.77 -4.11
N ASP A 15 20.20 10.92 -4.14
CA ASP A 15 20.07 9.58 -4.68
C ASP A 15 18.98 8.84 -3.89
N ARG A 16 17.98 8.32 -4.60
CA ARG A 16 16.95 7.48 -4.01
C ARG A 16 17.59 6.12 -3.74
N ILE A 17 18.01 5.91 -2.50
CA ILE A 17 18.53 4.64 -2.00
C ILE A 17 17.41 3.99 -1.19
N LEU A 18 17.07 2.74 -1.49
CA LEU A 18 16.08 1.98 -0.72
C LEU A 18 16.63 1.67 0.68
N GLU A 19 15.77 1.76 1.68
CA GLU A 19 16.06 1.16 2.98
C GLU A 19 16.12 -0.38 2.82
N PRO A 20 17.01 -1.08 3.54
CA PRO A 20 17.02 -2.54 3.55
C PRO A 20 15.66 -3.08 3.97
N GLU A 21 15.17 -4.11 3.29
CA GLU A 21 13.96 -4.80 3.75
C GLU A 21 14.26 -5.61 5.02
N VAL A 22 13.41 -5.45 6.02
CA VAL A 22 13.48 -6.07 7.34
C VAL A 22 12.43 -7.18 7.54
N MET A 23 11.48 -7.35 6.61
CA MET A 23 10.42 -8.37 6.62
C MET A 23 10.57 -9.32 5.43
N ASP A 24 11.69 -10.04 5.36
CA ASP A 24 12.10 -10.81 4.16
C ASP A 24 11.94 -12.33 4.35
N THR A 25 11.39 -12.76 5.49
CA THR A 25 11.07 -14.17 5.78
C THR A 25 9.56 -14.41 5.88
N TRP A 26 9.15 -15.65 5.61
CA TRP A 26 7.75 -16.05 5.75
C TRP A 26 7.29 -15.98 7.21
N GLU A 27 8.15 -16.39 8.13
CA GLU A 27 7.89 -16.39 9.57
C GLU A 27 7.67 -14.97 10.12
N GLU A 28 8.47 -13.99 9.69
CA GLU A 28 8.30 -12.59 10.10
C GLU A 28 6.96 -12.01 9.62
N ALA A 29 6.52 -12.36 8.41
CA ALA A 29 5.23 -11.92 7.90
C ALA A 29 4.03 -12.62 8.55
N GLU A 30 4.15 -13.91 8.88
CA GLU A 30 3.14 -14.61 9.67
C GLU A 30 3.02 -14.00 11.07
N GLU A 31 4.16 -13.74 11.74
CA GLU A 31 4.17 -13.10 13.05
C GLU A 31 3.54 -11.71 12.99
N TYR A 32 3.87 -10.91 11.98
CA TYR A 32 3.25 -9.60 11.76
C TYR A 32 1.74 -9.71 11.52
N ASP A 33 1.29 -10.58 10.62
CA ASP A 33 -0.13 -10.72 10.28
C ASP A 33 -0.96 -11.28 11.46
N SER A 34 -0.32 -11.98 12.39
CA SER A 34 -0.95 -12.50 13.61
C SER A 34 -1.20 -11.42 14.68
N MET A 35 -0.57 -10.25 14.57
CA MET A 35 -0.79 -9.14 15.50
C MET A 35 -2.19 -8.54 15.33
N ASP A 36 -2.76 -8.01 16.42
CA ASP A 36 -4.07 -7.38 16.37
C ASP A 36 -3.98 -5.95 15.80
N PHE A 37 -4.26 -5.84 14.51
CA PHE A 37 -4.41 -4.57 13.80
C PHE A 37 -5.86 -4.27 13.41
N LEU A 38 -6.84 -4.98 13.97
CA LEU A 38 -8.23 -4.92 13.47
C LEU A 38 -8.81 -3.50 13.56
N GLU A 39 -8.68 -2.85 14.71
CA GLU A 39 -9.24 -1.50 14.94
C GLU A 39 -8.62 -0.48 13.97
N VAL A 40 -7.30 -0.46 13.86
CA VAL A 40 -6.59 0.50 13.00
C VAL A 40 -6.85 0.25 11.52
N ASN A 41 -6.91 -1.03 11.10
CA ASN A 41 -7.21 -1.40 9.72
C ASN A 41 -8.65 -1.01 9.34
N GLN A 42 -9.59 -1.21 10.25
CA GLN A 42 -10.99 -0.80 10.06
C GLN A 42 -11.11 0.72 9.91
N ALA A 43 -10.48 1.49 10.80
CA ALA A 43 -10.50 2.95 10.73
C ALA A 43 -9.88 3.48 9.42
N PHE A 44 -8.80 2.85 8.95
CA PHE A 44 -8.17 3.21 7.67
C PHE A 44 -9.08 2.87 6.48
N ALA A 45 -9.72 1.70 6.48
CA ALA A 45 -10.65 1.30 5.43
C ALA A 45 -11.85 2.26 5.35
N GLU A 46 -12.44 2.61 6.48
CA GLU A 46 -13.57 3.55 6.55
C GLU A 46 -13.19 4.93 6.03
N SER A 47 -12.06 5.47 6.49
CA SER A 47 -11.54 6.77 6.04
C SER A 47 -11.27 6.77 4.53
N SER A 48 -10.73 5.68 4.00
CA SER A 48 -10.47 5.53 2.57
C SER A 48 -11.76 5.54 1.74
N ILE A 49 -12.80 4.82 2.21
CA ILE A 49 -14.12 4.78 1.56
C ILE A 49 -14.80 6.15 1.60
N GLU A 50 -14.67 6.88 2.71
CA GLU A 50 -15.28 8.21 2.88
C GLU A 50 -14.77 9.21 1.85
N ILE A 51 -13.45 9.24 1.62
CA ILE A 51 -12.82 10.18 0.68
C ILE A 51 -12.78 9.67 -0.76
N GLY A 52 -13.00 8.37 -0.95
CA GLY A 52 -12.89 7.71 -2.25
C GLY A 52 -14.13 7.88 -3.14
N PRO A 53 -14.04 7.46 -4.42
CA PRO A 53 -15.16 7.55 -5.35
C PRO A 53 -16.27 6.56 -4.98
N LYS A 54 -17.48 6.75 -5.52
CA LYS A 54 -18.57 5.77 -5.33
C LYS A 54 -18.33 4.44 -6.06
N LYS A 55 -17.55 4.45 -7.13
CA LYS A 55 -17.17 3.30 -7.96
C LYS A 55 -15.82 3.57 -8.59
N GLY A 56 -14.95 2.58 -8.71
CA GLY A 56 -13.66 2.80 -9.35
C GLY A 56 -12.72 1.61 -9.33
N LEU A 57 -11.60 1.78 -10.04
CA LEU A 57 -10.43 0.92 -9.99
C LEU A 57 -9.41 1.58 -9.04
N VAL A 58 -9.03 0.88 -8.00
CA VAL A 58 -8.13 1.35 -6.94
C VAL A 58 -6.84 0.54 -6.98
N LEU A 59 -5.71 1.23 -6.86
CA LEU A 59 -4.39 0.62 -6.71
C LEU A 59 -3.97 0.73 -5.25
N ASP A 60 -3.72 -0.40 -4.62
CA ASP A 60 -3.14 -0.47 -3.28
C ASP A 60 -1.64 -0.77 -3.38
N VAL A 61 -0.82 0.16 -2.89
CA VAL A 61 0.64 0.13 -3.01
C VAL A 61 1.24 -0.22 -1.65
N GLY A 62 1.90 -1.37 -1.56
CA GLY A 62 2.33 -1.93 -0.27
C GLY A 62 1.21 -2.75 0.37
N THR A 63 0.55 -3.61 -0.42
CA THR A 63 -0.67 -4.32 0.00
C THR A 63 -0.45 -5.27 1.18
N GLY A 64 0.80 -5.68 1.44
CA GLY A 64 1.15 -6.63 2.49
C GLY A 64 0.30 -7.91 2.41
N THR A 65 -0.25 -8.33 3.55
CA THR A 65 -1.16 -9.48 3.70
C THR A 65 -2.61 -9.19 3.27
N ALA A 66 -2.84 -8.07 2.59
CA ALA A 66 -4.13 -7.64 2.03
C ALA A 66 -5.28 -7.43 3.04
N ARG A 67 -5.00 -7.33 4.35
CA ARG A 67 -6.04 -7.14 5.38
C ARG A 67 -6.93 -5.91 5.14
N ILE A 68 -6.31 -4.76 4.84
CA ILE A 68 -7.02 -3.51 4.55
C ILE A 68 -7.87 -3.59 3.27
N PRO A 69 -7.33 -3.96 2.09
CA PRO A 69 -8.15 -4.01 0.87
C PRO A 69 -9.26 -5.07 0.95
N ILE A 70 -9.09 -6.15 1.72
CA ILE A 70 -10.18 -7.11 2.00
C ILE A 70 -11.32 -6.42 2.77
N LEU A 71 -11.02 -5.67 3.83
CA LEU A 71 -12.02 -4.91 4.60
C LEU A 71 -12.73 -3.86 3.73
N ILE A 72 -12.00 -3.19 2.83
CA ILE A 72 -12.58 -2.24 1.89
C ILE A 72 -13.53 -2.94 0.92
N CYS A 73 -13.13 -4.05 0.30
CA CYS A 73 -13.97 -4.80 -0.64
C CYS A 73 -15.27 -5.31 0.00
N GLN A 74 -15.25 -5.65 1.30
CA GLN A 74 -16.45 -6.06 2.04
C GLN A 74 -17.45 -4.91 2.25
N GLN A 75 -16.96 -3.68 2.40
CA GLN A 75 -17.78 -2.49 2.67
C GLN A 75 -18.13 -1.69 1.41
N GLN A 76 -17.29 -1.77 0.38
CA GLN A 76 -17.41 -1.05 -0.88
C GLN A 76 -17.26 -2.00 -2.08
N PRO A 77 -18.29 -2.80 -2.40
CA PRO A 77 -18.23 -3.82 -3.44
C PRO A 77 -18.13 -3.26 -4.87
N GLU A 78 -18.41 -1.96 -5.07
CA GLU A 78 -18.28 -1.29 -6.37
C GLU A 78 -16.82 -0.92 -6.71
N TRP A 79 -15.88 -1.16 -5.80
CA TRP A 79 -14.45 -0.97 -6.07
C TRP A 79 -13.82 -2.26 -6.57
N GLN A 80 -12.97 -2.12 -7.59
CA GLN A 80 -12.02 -3.15 -7.99
C GLN A 80 -10.65 -2.74 -7.45
N ILE A 81 -10.03 -3.58 -6.64
CA ILE A 81 -8.73 -3.27 -6.02
C ILE A 81 -7.65 -4.14 -6.64
N ILE A 82 -6.57 -3.51 -7.11
CA ILE A 82 -5.33 -4.17 -7.53
C ILE A 82 -4.29 -3.89 -6.44
N GLY A 83 -3.80 -4.95 -5.78
CA GLY A 83 -2.71 -4.85 -4.81
C GLY A 83 -1.36 -5.09 -5.47
N ILE A 84 -0.36 -4.26 -5.14
CA ILE A 84 1.04 -4.52 -5.44
C ILE A 84 1.85 -4.46 -4.15
N ASN A 85 2.88 -5.30 -4.06
CA ASN A 85 3.79 -5.34 -2.94
C ASN A 85 5.22 -5.65 -3.41
N LEU A 86 6.20 -5.14 -2.68
CA LEU A 86 7.61 -5.32 -3.01
C LEU A 86 8.20 -6.59 -2.39
N SER A 87 7.69 -7.03 -1.23
CA SER A 87 8.23 -8.21 -0.56
C SER A 87 8.01 -9.47 -1.40
N ASN A 88 8.86 -10.47 -1.16
CA ASN A 88 8.90 -11.72 -1.93
C ASN A 88 7.48 -12.35 -2.02
N PRO A 89 7.03 -12.84 -3.19
CA PRO A 89 5.69 -13.40 -3.36
C PRO A 89 5.29 -14.56 -2.42
N GLN A 90 6.21 -15.10 -1.63
CA GLN A 90 5.91 -16.07 -0.56
C GLN A 90 5.42 -15.42 0.75
N ILE A 91 5.51 -14.10 0.87
CA ILE A 91 5.36 -13.33 2.11
C ILE A 91 4.04 -12.51 2.10
N CYS A 92 3.28 -12.59 1.01
CA CYS A 92 1.97 -11.93 0.82
C CYS A 92 0.81 -12.89 1.08
#